data_AF-A0A535QUC2-F1
#
_entry.id   AF-A0A535QUC2-F1
#
_cell.length_a   1.000
_cell.length_b   1.000
_cell.length_c   1.000
_cell.angle_alpha   90.00
_cell.angle_beta   90.00
_cell.angle_gamma   90.00
#
_symmetry.space_group_name_H-M   'P 1'
#
loop_
_entity.id
_entity.type
_entity.pdbx_description
1 polymer ?
#
loop_
_entity_poly.entity_id
_entity_poly.type
_entity_poly.pdbx_seq_one_letter_code
_entity_poly.pdbx_strand_id
1 'polypeptide(L)'
;MEIVRKRRVSDILLGFFLLSHPGPVFIHIIGVSIFTLLAAWPRLVWSTVLLVIAAHTAMQISIAMINDYCDRRLDAAGKPEKPIPRGLVHPREALVAGLFMIVLMVLLLLPLPPLALLVSLLYLTLGQAYNLGLKSTPLSGIVFALAMPLIPLYAFVGVGRVLPFLLWLVPVGFLLGVALNLANALEDLEEDQAFGARTLAVILGVRGSFFACHLLILAGAALIA
;
A
#
# COMPACT_ATOMS: atom_id res chain seq x y z
N MET A 1 32.94 21.99 6.56
CA MET A 1 33.29 21.02 5.50
C MET A 1 32.98 19.64 6.05
N GLU A 2 31.71 19.21 5.95
CA GLU A 2 31.31 17.89 6.48
C GLU A 2 31.88 16.82 5.56
N ILE A 3 32.76 15.99 6.11
CA ILE A 3 33.24 14.78 5.47
C ILE A 3 32.03 13.85 5.39
N VAL A 4 31.31 13.90 4.28
CA VAL A 4 30.22 12.96 3.96
C VAL A 4 30.86 11.58 3.88
N ARG A 5 30.73 10.81 4.96
CA ARG A 5 31.20 9.42 5.03
C ARG A 5 30.68 8.69 3.79
N LYS A 6 31.59 8.20 2.95
CA LYS A 6 31.24 7.45 1.74
C LYS A 6 30.45 6.20 2.17
N ARG A 7 29.19 6.08 1.75
CA ARG A 7 28.34 4.92 2.08
C ARG A 7 28.94 3.66 1.45
N ARG A 8 29.00 2.56 2.20
CA ARG A 8 29.44 1.27 1.65
C ARG A 8 28.32 0.69 0.79
N VAL A 9 28.66 -0.15 -0.18
CA VAL A 9 27.68 -0.82 -1.04
C VAL A 9 26.68 -1.63 -0.22
N SER A 10 27.13 -2.30 0.84
CA SER A 10 26.27 -3.02 1.78
C SER A 10 25.24 -2.13 2.47
N ASP A 11 25.65 -0.91 2.84
CA ASP A 11 24.78 0.07 3.52
C ASP A 11 23.70 0.58 2.55
N ILE A 12 24.06 0.78 1.27
CA ILE A 12 23.13 1.16 0.20
C ILE A 12 22.12 0.03 -0.08
N LEU A 13 22.60 -1.21 -0.23
CA LEU A 13 21.74 -2.37 -0.48
C LEU A 13 20.75 -2.60 0.66
N LEU A 14 21.22 -2.56 1.91
CA LEU A 14 20.37 -2.64 3.08
C LEU A 14 19.36 -1.49 3.11
N GLY A 15 19.81 -0.28 2.78
CA GLY A 15 18.95 0.90 2.69
C GLY A 15 17.78 0.71 1.74
N PHE A 16 18.04 0.27 0.50
CA PHE A 16 16.97 0.03 -0.48
C PHE A 16 16.08 -1.16 -0.13
N PHE A 17 16.63 -2.22 0.48
CA PHE A 17 15.82 -3.34 0.96
C PHE A 17 14.85 -2.93 2.06
N LEU A 18 15.29 -2.11 3.02
CA LEU A 18 14.41 -1.60 4.06
C LEU A 18 13.40 -0.58 3.52
N LEU A 19 13.83 0.26 2.56
CA LEU A 19 12.98 1.26 1.90
C LEU A 19 11.85 0.61 1.08
N SER A 20 12.01 -0.63 0.63
CA SER A 20 10.95 -1.38 -0.03
C SER A 20 9.89 -1.93 0.92
N HIS A 21 10.02 -1.71 2.24
CA HIS A 21 9.08 -2.17 3.27
C HIS A 21 8.75 -3.68 3.13
N PRO A 22 9.75 -4.57 3.33
CA PRO A 22 9.64 -5.98 2.93
C PRO A 22 8.51 -6.72 3.64
N GLY A 23 8.21 -6.39 4.91
CA GLY A 23 7.08 -6.98 5.64
C GLY A 23 5.72 -6.63 5.00
N PRO A 24 5.32 -5.34 4.97
CA PRO A 24 4.08 -4.92 4.32
C PRO A 24 3.96 -5.36 2.86
N VAL A 25 5.01 -5.19 2.05
CA VAL A 25 4.99 -5.59 0.64
C VAL A 25 4.79 -7.10 0.49
N PHE A 26 5.37 -7.92 1.37
CA PHE A 26 5.17 -9.37 1.36
C PHE A 26 3.71 -9.77 1.61
N ILE A 27 3.00 -9.09 2.51
CA ILE A 27 1.57 -9.33 2.76
C ILE A 27 0.75 -9.03 1.49
N HIS A 28 1.07 -7.93 0.80
CA HIS A 28 0.42 -7.59 -0.47
C HIS A 28 0.72 -8.62 -1.57
N ILE A 29 1.96 -9.12 -1.64
CA ILE A 29 2.34 -10.20 -2.57
C ILE A 29 1.50 -11.45 -2.30
N ILE A 30 1.32 -11.85 -1.04
CA ILE A 30 0.47 -12.99 -0.69
C ILE A 30 -0.97 -12.75 -1.15
N GLY A 31 -1.55 -11.60 -0.79
CA GLY A 31 -2.94 -11.27 -1.13
C GLY A 31 -3.19 -11.29 -2.64
N VAL A 32 -2.36 -10.59 -3.41
CA VAL A 32 -2.51 -10.54 -4.88
C VAL A 32 -2.23 -11.91 -5.50
N SER A 33 -1.29 -12.70 -4.97
CA SER A 33 -1.02 -14.05 -5.47
C SER A 33 -2.22 -14.98 -5.29
N ILE A 34 -2.84 -14.98 -4.11
CA ILE A 34 -4.03 -15.78 -3.83
C ILE A 34 -5.15 -15.41 -4.81
N PHE A 35 -5.50 -14.12 -4.93
CA PHE A 35 -6.56 -13.70 -5.84
C PHE A 35 -6.23 -13.98 -7.30
N THR A 36 -4.97 -13.83 -7.72
CA THR A 36 -4.55 -14.09 -9.11
C THR A 36 -4.65 -15.58 -9.44
N LEU A 37 -4.24 -16.46 -8.53
CA LEU A 37 -4.35 -17.92 -8.70
C LEU A 37 -5.82 -18.37 -8.74
N LEU A 38 -6.66 -17.83 -7.84
CA LEU A 38 -8.10 -18.07 -7.86
C LEU A 38 -8.73 -17.59 -9.18
N ALA A 39 -8.34 -16.41 -9.65
CA ALA A 39 -8.85 -15.85 -10.89
C ALA A 39 -8.39 -16.65 -12.12
N ALA A 40 -7.16 -17.15 -12.14
CA ALA A 40 -6.62 -17.91 -13.28
C ALA A 40 -7.19 -19.34 -13.36
N TRP A 41 -7.62 -19.93 -12.25
CA TRP A 41 -8.09 -21.32 -12.21
C TRP A 41 -9.25 -21.61 -13.20
N PRO A 42 -9.28 -22.76 -13.91
CA PRO A 42 -8.28 -23.84 -13.93
C PRO A 42 -7.15 -23.63 -14.96
N ARG A 43 -7.10 -22.49 -15.67
CA ARG A 43 -6.14 -22.24 -16.75
C ARG A 43 -5.04 -21.29 -16.29
N LEU A 44 -3.97 -21.87 -15.75
CA LEU A 44 -2.80 -21.13 -15.29
C LEU A 44 -1.87 -20.79 -16.47
N VAL A 45 -1.87 -19.53 -16.87
CA VAL A 45 -0.83 -18.96 -17.75
C VAL A 45 0.19 -18.27 -16.88
N TRP A 46 1.28 -18.97 -16.56
CA TRP A 46 2.27 -18.51 -15.57
C TRP A 46 2.91 -17.16 -15.92
N SER A 47 3.12 -16.85 -17.20
CA SER A 47 3.62 -15.54 -17.62
C SER A 47 2.67 -14.41 -17.18
N THR A 48 1.36 -14.56 -17.41
CA THR A 48 0.34 -13.60 -16.97
C THR A 48 0.30 -13.50 -15.44
N VAL A 49 0.32 -14.63 -14.73
CA VAL A 49 0.30 -14.66 -13.26
C VAL A 49 1.51 -13.92 -12.68
N LEU A 50 2.70 -14.19 -13.20
CA LEU A 50 3.94 -13.54 -12.75
C LEU A 50 3.94 -12.05 -13.08
N LEU A 51 3.45 -11.64 -14.25
CA LEU A 51 3.33 -10.22 -14.61
C LEU A 51 2.38 -9.47 -13.68
N VAL A 52 1.21 -10.05 -13.37
CA VAL A 52 0.23 -9.46 -12.44
C VAL A 52 0.84 -9.27 -11.05
N ILE A 53 1.51 -10.29 -10.51
CA ILE A 53 2.15 -10.22 -9.19
C ILE A 53 3.31 -9.20 -9.21
N ALA A 54 4.18 -9.24 -10.23
CA ALA A 54 5.34 -8.37 -10.34
C ALA A 54 4.93 -6.90 -10.48
N ALA A 55 3.92 -6.58 -11.29
CA ALA A 55 3.42 -5.22 -11.45
C ALA A 55 2.81 -4.68 -10.13
N HIS A 56 2.03 -5.49 -9.41
CA HIS A 56 1.50 -5.09 -8.10
C HIS A 56 2.63 -4.87 -7.09
N THR A 57 3.65 -5.74 -7.12
CA THR A 57 4.83 -5.60 -6.25
C THR A 57 5.57 -4.30 -6.53
N ALA A 58 5.84 -3.98 -7.80
CA ALA A 58 6.47 -2.73 -8.19
C ALA A 58 5.64 -1.51 -7.73
N MET A 59 4.31 -1.55 -7.88
CA MET A 59 3.41 -0.52 -7.37
C MET A 59 3.53 -0.33 -5.85
N GLN A 60 3.52 -1.42 -5.08
CA GLN A 60 3.62 -1.35 -3.62
C GLN A 60 4.99 -0.85 -3.15
N ILE A 61 6.08 -1.27 -3.80
CA ILE A 61 7.41 -0.74 -3.53
C ILE A 61 7.46 0.76 -3.85
N SER A 62 6.84 1.20 -4.94
CA SER A 62 6.75 2.64 -5.26
C SER A 62 6.05 3.44 -4.16
N ILE A 63 4.90 2.96 -3.69
CA ILE A 63 4.13 3.60 -2.62
C ILE A 63 4.97 3.66 -1.33
N ALA A 64 5.67 2.58 -0.97
CA ALA A 64 6.54 2.54 0.20
C ALA A 64 7.72 3.54 0.11
N MET A 65 8.44 3.54 -1.02
CA MET A 65 9.60 4.41 -1.23
C MET A 65 9.23 5.90 -1.23
N ILE A 66 8.09 6.25 -1.86
CA ILE A 66 7.61 7.63 -1.87
C ILE A 66 7.03 8.02 -0.50
N ASN A 67 6.46 7.08 0.25
CA ASN A 67 6.01 7.33 1.62
C ASN A 67 7.17 7.80 2.51
N ASP A 68 8.28 7.04 2.55
CA ASP A 68 9.46 7.42 3.34
C ASP A 68 10.08 8.73 2.84
N TYR A 69 10.05 8.99 1.53
CA TYR A 69 10.44 10.29 1.01
C TYR A 69 9.56 11.41 1.58
N CYS A 70 8.24 11.28 1.55
CA CYS A 70 7.30 12.26 2.09
C CYS A 70 7.50 12.46 3.61
N ASP A 71 7.73 11.38 4.35
CA ASP A 71 7.82 11.38 5.81
C ASP A 71 9.19 11.71 6.37
N ARG A 72 10.23 11.83 5.54
CA ARG A 72 11.63 12.03 5.94
C ARG A 72 11.89 13.01 7.10
N ARG A 73 11.08 14.05 7.26
CA ARG A 73 11.19 15.02 8.37
C ARG A 73 10.55 14.50 9.66
N LEU A 74 9.38 13.89 9.57
CA LEU A 74 8.70 13.25 10.69
C LEU A 74 9.50 12.04 11.16
N ASP A 75 9.95 11.20 10.22
CA ASP A 75 10.77 10.02 10.49
C ASP A 75 12.10 10.39 11.16
N ALA A 76 12.70 11.53 10.83
CA ALA A 76 13.91 11.99 11.51
C ALA A 76 13.69 12.36 12.99
N ALA A 77 12.45 12.70 13.37
CA ALA A 77 12.09 13.03 14.75
C ALA A 77 11.57 11.81 15.54
N GLY A 78 10.75 10.96 14.92
CA GLY A 78 10.08 9.84 15.60
C GLY A 78 10.66 8.45 15.32
N LYS A 79 11.24 8.24 14.14
CA LYS A 79 11.65 6.90 13.64
C LYS A 79 13.09 6.92 13.07
N PRO A 80 14.10 7.30 13.89
CA PRO A 80 15.48 7.52 13.43
C PRO A 80 16.17 6.24 12.90
N GLU A 81 15.59 5.06 13.13
CA GLU A 81 16.03 3.77 12.63
C GLU A 81 15.64 3.50 11.16
N LYS A 82 14.81 4.35 10.56
CA LYS A 82 14.44 4.25 9.14
C LYS A 82 15.61 4.55 8.20
N PRO A 83 15.58 4.06 6.93
CA PRO A 83 16.72 4.15 6.01
C PRO A 83 17.17 5.57 5.68
N ILE A 84 16.23 6.51 5.56
CA ILE A 84 16.53 7.91 5.22
C ILE A 84 17.15 8.65 6.41
N PRO A 85 16.54 8.67 7.63
CA PRO A 85 17.17 9.26 8.81
C PRO A 85 18.55 8.68 9.16
N ARG A 86 18.74 7.35 8.98
CA ARG A 86 20.05 6.69 9.18
C ARG A 86 21.12 7.08 8.17
N GLY A 87 20.74 7.78 7.09
CA GLY A 87 21.63 8.09 5.98
C GLY A 87 22.02 6.87 5.16
N LEU A 88 21.25 5.78 5.18
CA LEU A 88 21.47 4.64 4.28
C LEU A 88 21.04 4.98 2.86
N VAL A 89 19.96 5.76 2.71
CA VAL A 89 19.41 6.23 1.43
C VAL A 89 19.22 7.74 1.49
N HIS A 90 19.63 8.48 0.45
CA HIS A 90 19.32 9.90 0.36
C HIS A 90 17.85 10.11 -0.07
N PRO A 91 17.17 11.17 0.41
CA PRO A 91 15.77 11.42 0.03
C PRO A 91 15.53 11.43 -1.49
N ARG A 92 16.45 12.02 -2.27
CA ARG A 92 16.32 12.04 -3.74
C ARG A 92 16.42 10.65 -4.36
N GLU A 93 17.23 9.76 -3.79
CA GLU A 93 17.33 8.37 -4.25
C GLU A 93 16.04 7.61 -3.99
N ALA A 94 15.42 7.81 -2.82
CA ALA A 94 14.13 7.22 -2.50
C ALA A 94 13.03 7.69 -3.48
N LEU A 95 12.96 8.99 -3.76
CA LEU A 95 12.02 9.53 -4.75
C LEU A 95 12.25 8.96 -6.15
N VAL A 96 13.51 8.97 -6.62
CA VAL A 96 13.85 8.46 -7.97
C VAL A 96 13.54 6.96 -8.08
N ALA A 97 13.88 6.17 -7.06
CA ALA A 97 13.58 4.74 -7.04
C ALA A 97 12.07 4.48 -7.02
N GLY A 98 11.31 5.26 -6.23
CA GLY A 98 9.85 5.17 -6.21
C GLY A 98 9.22 5.50 -7.57
N LEU A 99 9.69 6.56 -8.26
CA LEU A 99 9.24 6.91 -9.61
C LEU A 99 9.64 5.85 -10.65
N PHE A 100 10.84 5.30 -10.54
CA PHE A 100 11.28 4.19 -11.38
C PHE A 100 10.36 2.97 -11.24
N MET A 101 9.93 2.65 -10.02
CA MET A 101 8.99 1.56 -9.77
C MET A 101 7.60 1.79 -10.38
N ILE A 102 7.15 3.05 -10.50
CA ILE A 102 5.93 3.38 -11.27
C ILE A 102 6.13 3.06 -12.75
N VAL A 103 7.26 3.47 -13.33
CA VAL A 103 7.57 3.17 -14.74
C VAL A 103 7.63 1.65 -14.96
N LEU A 104 8.32 0.92 -14.07
CA LEU A 104 8.39 -0.53 -14.13
C LEU A 104 7.00 -1.17 -14.04
N MET A 105 6.16 -0.72 -13.10
CA MET A 105 4.76 -1.18 -12.99
C MET A 105 4.01 -0.99 -14.32
N VAL A 106 4.08 0.20 -14.94
CA VAL A 106 3.41 0.46 -16.22
C VAL A 106 3.92 -0.46 -17.32
N LEU A 107 5.25 -0.64 -17.44
CA LEU A 107 5.86 -1.52 -18.44
C LEU A 107 5.43 -2.98 -18.28
N LEU A 108 5.35 -3.47 -17.04
CA LEU A 108 4.87 -4.82 -16.72
C LEU A 108 3.38 -5.01 -17.03
N LEU A 109 2.59 -3.92 -17.01
CA LEU A 109 1.15 -3.94 -17.30
C LEU A 109 0.82 -3.84 -18.79
N LEU A 110 1.74 -3.37 -19.64
CA LEU A 110 1.53 -3.26 -21.09
C LEU A 110 1.04 -4.55 -21.78
N PRO A 111 1.57 -5.75 -21.49
CA PRO A 111 1.08 -7.00 -22.09
C PRO A 111 -0.23 -7.53 -21.48
N LEU A 112 -0.74 -6.91 -20.41
CA LEU A 112 -1.96 -7.32 -19.70
C LEU A 112 -3.19 -6.55 -20.24
N PRO A 113 -4.42 -7.00 -19.92
CA PRO A 113 -5.62 -6.29 -20.35
C PRO A 113 -5.59 -4.81 -19.91
N PRO A 114 -6.02 -3.84 -20.75
CA PRO A 114 -5.94 -2.40 -20.42
C PRO A 114 -6.64 -2.00 -19.12
N LEU A 115 -7.67 -2.76 -18.74
CA LEU A 115 -8.38 -2.56 -17.48
C LEU A 115 -7.48 -2.77 -16.26
N ALA A 116 -6.49 -3.68 -16.34
CA ALA A 116 -5.51 -3.88 -15.27
C ALA A 116 -4.68 -2.61 -15.03
N LEU A 117 -4.23 -1.96 -16.10
CA LEU A 117 -3.52 -0.68 -16.00
C LEU A 117 -4.39 0.40 -15.35
N LEU A 118 -5.66 0.52 -15.77
CA LEU A 118 -6.58 1.51 -15.18
C LEU A 118 -6.80 1.28 -13.68
N VAL A 119 -7.04 0.03 -13.27
CA VAL A 119 -7.21 -0.33 -11.85
C VAL A 119 -5.93 -0.07 -11.05
N SER A 120 -4.76 -0.40 -11.60
CA SER A 120 -3.47 -0.10 -10.97
C SER A 120 -3.22 1.40 -10.84
N LEU A 121 -3.54 2.20 -11.87
CA LEU A 121 -3.38 3.65 -11.79
C LEU A 121 -4.32 4.28 -10.74
N LEU A 122 -5.55 3.77 -10.61
CA LEU A 122 -6.46 4.20 -9.54
C LEU A 122 -5.89 3.85 -8.17
N TYR A 123 -5.42 2.61 -7.98
CA TYR A 123 -4.80 2.16 -6.73
C TYR A 123 -3.56 3.01 -6.39
N LEU A 124 -2.66 3.20 -7.36
CA LEU A 124 -1.46 4.01 -7.20
C LEU A 124 -1.82 5.46 -6.83
N THR A 125 -2.83 6.04 -7.49
CA THR A 125 -3.29 7.41 -7.18
C THR A 125 -3.77 7.52 -5.74
N LEU A 126 -4.55 6.55 -5.26
CA LEU A 126 -5.00 6.47 -3.87
C LEU A 126 -3.81 6.37 -2.90
N GLY A 127 -2.86 5.47 -3.17
CA GLY A 127 -1.66 5.29 -2.35
C GLY A 127 -0.75 6.53 -2.32
N GLN A 128 -0.58 7.22 -3.45
CA GLN A 128 0.21 8.45 -3.47
C GLN A 128 -0.52 9.63 -2.85
N ALA A 129 -1.85 9.73 -3.01
CA ALA A 129 -2.64 10.74 -2.31
C ALA A 129 -2.56 10.56 -0.78
N TYR A 130 -2.52 9.31 -0.31
CA TYR A 130 -2.23 8.98 1.10
C TYR A 130 -0.88 9.56 1.54
N ASN A 131 0.19 9.25 0.81
CA ASN A 131 1.55 9.72 1.09
C ASN A 131 1.67 11.25 1.07
N LEU A 132 0.95 11.92 0.18
CA LEU A 132 1.01 13.37 -0.02
C LEU A 132 0.23 14.18 1.03
N GLY A 133 -0.47 13.53 1.95
CA GLY A 133 -1.04 14.21 3.12
C GLY A 133 -2.39 13.70 3.59
N LEU A 134 -3.09 12.85 2.81
CA LEU A 134 -4.41 12.34 3.26
C LEU A 134 -4.30 11.44 4.49
N LYS A 135 -3.14 10.81 4.73
CA LYS A 135 -2.92 9.93 5.88
C LYS A 135 -3.11 10.59 7.25
N SER A 136 -2.83 11.89 7.37
CA SER A 136 -2.99 12.65 8.61
C SER A 136 -4.39 13.26 8.77
N THR A 137 -5.35 12.85 7.93
CA THR A 137 -6.72 13.39 7.87
C THR A 137 -7.75 12.28 8.05
N PRO A 138 -9.03 12.60 8.29
CA PRO A 138 -10.09 11.57 8.36
C PRO A 138 -10.27 10.82 7.03
N LEU A 139 -9.80 11.39 5.91
CA LEU A 139 -9.88 10.79 4.58
C LEU A 139 -8.96 9.57 4.41
N SER A 140 -8.04 9.33 5.35
CA SER A 140 -7.17 8.15 5.34
C SER A 140 -8.00 6.85 5.26
N GLY A 141 -9.12 6.80 5.99
CA GLY A 141 -10.04 5.67 5.97
C GLY A 141 -10.72 5.48 4.61
N ILE A 142 -11.10 6.57 3.93
CA ILE A 142 -11.70 6.51 2.59
C ILE A 142 -10.68 5.99 1.57
N VAL A 143 -9.41 6.38 1.68
CA VAL A 143 -8.37 5.87 0.80
C VAL A 143 -8.28 4.34 0.93
N PHE A 144 -8.23 3.80 2.14
CA PHE A 144 -8.21 2.35 2.36
C PHE A 144 -9.50 1.67 1.91
N ALA A 145 -10.65 2.29 2.16
CA ALA A 145 -11.95 1.78 1.74
C ALA A 145 -12.04 1.63 0.21
N LEU A 146 -11.45 2.57 -0.53
CA LEU A 146 -11.42 2.50 -1.99
C LEU A 146 -10.30 1.59 -2.50
N ALA A 147 -9.14 1.53 -1.83
CA ALA A 147 -8.00 0.75 -2.29
C ALA A 147 -8.17 -0.77 -2.06
N MET A 148 -8.78 -1.17 -0.95
CA MET A 148 -8.97 -2.58 -0.62
C MET A 148 -9.68 -3.42 -1.69
N PRO A 149 -10.85 -3.02 -2.21
CA PRO A 149 -11.53 -3.81 -3.23
C PRO A 149 -10.79 -3.83 -4.58
N LEU A 150 -9.85 -2.90 -4.81
CA LEU A 150 -9.05 -2.90 -6.02
C LEU A 150 -8.02 -4.04 -6.07
N ILE A 151 -7.64 -4.64 -4.93
CA ILE A 151 -6.70 -5.77 -4.91
C ILE A 151 -7.27 -7.01 -5.64
N PRO A 152 -8.43 -7.57 -5.23
CA PRO A 152 -9.03 -8.67 -5.97
C PRO A 152 -9.46 -8.23 -7.37
N LEU A 153 -10.00 -7.01 -7.54
CA LEU A 153 -10.39 -6.53 -8.86
C LEU A 153 -9.19 -6.55 -9.83
N TYR A 154 -8.05 -6.00 -9.41
CA TYR A 154 -6.80 -6.00 -10.15
C TYR A 154 -6.36 -7.40 -10.56
N ALA A 155 -6.38 -8.35 -9.62
CA ALA A 155 -5.97 -9.73 -9.87
C ALA A 155 -6.85 -10.40 -10.94
N PHE A 156 -8.17 -10.20 -10.89
CA PHE A 156 -9.11 -10.79 -11.85
C PHE A 156 -9.00 -10.14 -13.24
N VAL A 157 -8.98 -8.81 -13.31
CA VAL A 157 -8.85 -8.11 -14.60
C VAL A 157 -7.47 -8.35 -15.23
N GLY A 158 -6.43 -8.53 -14.41
CA GLY A 158 -5.06 -8.83 -14.84
C GLY A 158 -4.94 -10.15 -15.58
N VAL A 159 -5.76 -11.14 -15.23
CA VAL A 159 -5.86 -12.42 -15.96
C VAL A 159 -6.96 -12.44 -17.03
N GLY A 160 -7.54 -11.27 -17.35
CA GLY A 160 -8.55 -11.12 -18.39
C GLY A 160 -9.94 -11.63 -18.01
N ARG A 161 -10.25 -11.70 -16.71
CA ARG A 161 -11.57 -12.12 -16.23
C ARG A 161 -12.29 -11.00 -15.50
N VAL A 162 -13.51 -10.73 -15.93
CA VAL A 162 -14.43 -9.82 -15.24
C VAL A 162 -15.67 -10.62 -14.89
N LEU A 163 -15.86 -10.89 -13.61
CA LEU A 163 -16.98 -11.70 -13.12
C LEU A 163 -17.95 -10.80 -12.34
N PRO A 164 -19.27 -10.94 -12.55
CA PRO A 164 -20.27 -10.11 -11.86
C PRO A 164 -20.14 -10.13 -10.33
N PHE A 165 -19.70 -11.25 -9.74
CA PHE A 165 -19.55 -11.35 -8.30
C PHE A 165 -18.50 -10.40 -7.72
N LEU A 166 -17.53 -9.93 -8.51
CA LEU A 166 -16.51 -8.96 -8.06
C LEU A 166 -17.15 -7.64 -7.61
N LEU A 167 -18.35 -7.31 -8.08
CA LEU A 167 -19.10 -6.13 -7.63
C LEU A 167 -19.48 -6.23 -6.15
N TRP A 168 -19.69 -7.44 -5.62
CA TRP A 168 -19.95 -7.66 -4.19
C TRP A 168 -18.71 -7.52 -3.33
N LEU A 169 -17.51 -7.68 -3.92
CA LEU A 169 -16.25 -7.44 -3.21
C LEU A 169 -16.01 -5.94 -2.95
N VAL A 170 -16.69 -5.06 -3.68
CA VAL A 170 -16.57 -3.60 -3.49
C VAL A 170 -17.08 -3.16 -2.12
N PRO A 171 -18.35 -3.40 -1.72
CA PRO A 171 -18.84 -3.00 -0.41
C PRO A 171 -18.13 -3.75 0.73
N VAL A 172 -17.79 -5.03 0.54
CA VAL A 172 -17.02 -5.81 1.53
C VAL A 172 -15.63 -5.20 1.72
N GLY A 173 -14.89 -5.00 0.63
CA GLY A 173 -13.55 -4.41 0.65
C GLY A 173 -13.57 -2.99 1.21
N PHE A 174 -14.63 -2.22 0.96
CA PHE A 174 -14.81 -0.89 1.53
C PHE A 174 -14.84 -0.93 3.06
N LEU A 175 -15.71 -1.76 3.64
CA LEU A 175 -15.83 -1.89 5.09
C LEU A 175 -14.53 -2.41 5.72
N LEU A 176 -13.93 -3.45 5.12
CA LEU A 176 -12.68 -4.03 5.60
C LEU A 176 -11.50 -3.06 5.46
N GLY A 177 -11.51 -2.19 4.45
CA GLY A 177 -10.50 -1.14 4.28
C GLY A 177 -10.57 -0.11 5.40
N VAL A 178 -11.77 0.38 5.74
CA VAL A 178 -11.92 1.31 6.87
C VAL A 178 -11.47 0.64 8.17
N ALA A 179 -11.87 -0.61 8.40
CA ALA A 179 -11.45 -1.38 9.58
C ALA A 179 -9.93 -1.54 9.65
N LEU A 180 -9.26 -1.86 8.53
CA LEU A 180 -7.81 -1.98 8.51
C LEU A 180 -7.13 -0.64 8.80
N ASN A 181 -7.60 0.47 8.22
CA ASN A 181 -7.04 1.79 8.49
C ASN A 181 -7.16 2.15 9.97
N LEU A 182 -8.31 1.87 10.60
CA LEU A 182 -8.50 2.07 12.04
C LEU A 182 -7.58 1.18 12.87
N ALA A 183 -7.44 -0.10 12.50
CA ALA A 183 -6.55 -1.03 13.21
C ALA A 183 -5.07 -0.58 13.13
N ASN A 184 -4.61 -0.15 11.95
CA ASN A 184 -3.25 0.36 11.77
C ASN A 184 -3.01 1.66 12.57
N ALA A 185 -3.98 2.59 12.53
CA ALA A 185 -3.87 3.88 13.20
C ALA A 185 -3.95 3.79 14.74
N LEU A 186 -4.33 2.65 15.31
CA LEU A 186 -4.33 2.45 16.76
C LEU A 186 -2.90 2.30 17.33
N GLU A 187 -1.97 1.72 16.57
CA GLU A 187 -0.58 1.54 17.02
C GLU A 187 0.15 2.89 17.10
N ASP A 188 -0.09 3.78 16.14
CA ASP A 188 0.53 5.10 16.06
C ASP A 188 -0.31 6.21 16.74
N LEU A 189 -1.40 5.88 17.46
CA LEU A 189 -2.40 6.87 17.90
C LEU A 189 -1.82 8.02 18.75
N GLU A 190 -0.97 7.68 19.72
CA GLU A 190 -0.35 8.67 20.62
C GLU A 190 0.63 9.58 19.85
N GLU A 191 1.40 9.00 18.93
CA GLU A 191 2.33 9.72 18.05
C GLU A 191 1.57 10.66 17.11
N ASP A 192 0.51 10.17 16.47
CA ASP A 192 -0.39 10.93 15.60
C ASP A 192 -1.01 12.13 16.33
N GLN A 193 -1.43 11.94 17.59
CA GLN A 193 -1.94 13.04 18.42
C GLN A 193 -0.87 14.07 18.73
N ALA A 194 0.34 13.64 19.09
CA ALA A 194 1.46 14.51 19.40
C ALA A 194 1.88 15.36 18.19
N PHE A 195 1.80 14.81 16.97
CA PHE A 195 2.08 15.52 15.72
C PHE A 195 0.87 16.25 15.13
N GLY A 196 -0.28 16.26 15.82
CA GLY A 196 -1.46 17.04 15.44
C GLY A 196 -2.27 16.46 14.28
N ALA A 197 -2.10 15.16 13.97
CA ALA A 197 -2.92 14.48 12.98
C ALA A 197 -4.39 14.41 13.43
N ARG A 198 -5.31 14.46 12.47
CA ARG A 198 -6.76 14.37 12.69
C ARG A 198 -7.34 13.14 12.01
N THR A 199 -6.72 11.98 12.21
CA THR A 199 -7.20 10.72 11.63
C THR A 199 -8.54 10.31 12.26
N LEU A 200 -9.26 9.41 11.59
CA LEU A 200 -10.51 8.87 12.14
C LEU A 200 -10.29 8.19 13.50
N ALA A 201 -9.14 7.53 13.68
CA ALA A 201 -8.79 6.89 14.94
C ALA A 201 -8.56 7.91 16.06
N VAL A 202 -7.89 9.03 15.78
CA VAL A 202 -7.73 10.14 16.72
C VAL A 202 -9.07 10.72 17.14
N ILE A 203 -10.00 10.91 16.20
CA ILE A 203 -11.33 11.46 16.48
C ILE A 203 -12.17 10.50 17.35
N LEU A 204 -12.12 9.20 17.05
CA LEU A 204 -12.90 8.18 17.77
C LEU A 204 -12.27 7.75 19.11
N GLY A 205 -10.96 8.00 19.27
CA GLY A 205 -10.15 7.45 20.36
C GLY A 205 -10.04 5.92 20.32
N VAL A 206 -9.34 5.35 21.29
CA VAL A 206 -9.06 3.90 21.35
C VAL A 206 -10.35 3.07 21.37
N ARG A 207 -11.28 3.40 22.30
CA ARG A 207 -12.53 2.64 22.48
C ARG A 207 -13.46 2.74 21.27
N GLY A 208 -13.62 3.94 20.71
CA GLY A 208 -14.47 4.16 19.54
C GLY A 208 -13.91 3.45 18.30
N SER A 209 -12.59 3.52 18.09
CA SER A 209 -11.92 2.83 16.98
C SER A 209 -12.05 1.31 17.11
N PHE A 210 -11.86 0.75 18.31
CA PHE A 210 -12.02 -0.67 18.55
C PHE A 210 -13.44 -1.16 18.24
N PHE A 211 -14.46 -0.44 18.72
CA PHE A 211 -15.86 -0.76 18.45
C PHE A 211 -16.21 -0.64 16.96
N ALA A 212 -15.76 0.45 16.32
CA ALA A 212 -15.97 0.66 14.89
C ALA A 212 -15.31 -0.44 14.05
N CYS A 213 -14.07 -0.85 14.35
CA CYS A 213 -13.42 -1.99 13.71
C CYS A 213 -14.26 -3.26 13.79
N HIS A 214 -14.73 -3.61 14.99
CA HIS A 214 -15.55 -4.82 15.19
C HIS A 214 -16.85 -4.75 14.37
N LEU A 215 -17.55 -3.62 14.42
CA LEU A 215 -18.81 -3.44 13.70
C LEU A 215 -18.60 -3.54 12.18
N LEU A 216 -17.55 -2.92 11.64
CA LEU A 216 -17.23 -2.94 10.22
C LEU A 216 -16.86 -4.35 9.74
N ILE A 217 -16.09 -5.10 10.54
CA ILE A 217 -15.74 -6.49 10.24
C ILE A 217 -17.00 -7.38 10.24
N LEU A 218 -17.86 -7.25 11.26
CA LEU A 218 -19.11 -8.01 11.33
C LEU A 218 -20.06 -7.68 10.19
N ALA A 219 -20.19 -6.40 9.83
CA ALA A 219 -20.98 -5.97 8.68
C ALA A 219 -20.42 -6.53 7.36
N GLY A 220 -19.09 -6.53 7.20
CA GLY A 220 -18.43 -7.13 6.04
C GLY A 220 -18.68 -8.64 5.95
N ALA A 221 -18.60 -9.35 7.09
CA ALA A 221 -18.91 -10.78 7.15
C ALA A 221 -20.38 -11.08 6.81
N ALA A 222 -21.31 -10.27 7.32
CA ALA A 222 -22.74 -10.40 7.06
C ALA A 222 -23.12 -10.17 5.59
N LEU A 223 -22.33 -9.39 4.83
CA LEU A 223 -22.54 -9.19 3.39
C LEU A 223 -22.13 -10.41 2.54
N ILE A 224 -21.34 -11.32 3.10
CA ILE A 224 -20.84 -12.52 2.40
C ILE A 224 -21.66 -13.77 2.79
N ALA A 225 -22.34 -13.74 3.95
CA ALA A 225 -23.20 -14.80 4.47
C ALA A 225 -24.54 -14.88 3.73
#